data_AF-A0A1F3WFY3-F1
#
_entry.id   AF-A0A1F3WFY3-F1
#
_cell.length_a   1.000
_cell.length_b   1.000
_cell.length_c   1.000
_cell.angle_alpha   90.00
_cell.angle_beta   90.00
_cell.angle_gamma   90.00
#
_symmetry.space_group_name_H-M   'P 1'
#
loop_
_entity.id
_entity.type
_entity.pdbx_description
1 polymer ?
#
loop_
_entity_poly.entity_id
_entity_poly.type
_entity_poly.pdbx_seq_one_letter_code
_entity_poly.pdbx_strand_id
1 'polypeptide(L)'
;MKMKQNKFNPSHSSNFYKYFLSVILFISFSSELWAENFDIITPRPEYSSQCMNIIKSLERNHYSEKTLDNEMSSAILNQYIKQLDPMKQLFTLSDINQFKHYQFRFDNDLKKGNLDMAFEIFNLYMARSGEKLKYIISLIETWEKNFDFTLDESIVIDEKLLEWKPDKQSLYPLWKNDLKNHIISLILDNQDRASIADTLTKTYSNRLKLILQTNANDIFQIFMNSVTGSFDPHTQYFPPNASEDFDIHMSLSLEGIGAVLQNEYEFTKVVRLIPKGPADKSNLLMPGDKIIGVGQGETGEMKDAIGQRIDAVVKMIRGPKDTFVRLKIIPAEKNDTTKTIQIKREKVKLEEQAAKKEVIILSSPNPPFKIGIIEIPTFYLDFNAYNKGDPDYKSTTKDVQKLLFELKQENIDGLIIDLRDNGGGSLKEANELTGLFLKSGPTVQIKTKNRISRLYDEDPSIEYIGPLIVLINRMSASASEIFAGAIKDYHRGIIVGARSFGKGTVQELQPLGDGKLKITSAKFYRVSGQSTQNHGVEPDLQYPQLYKIEDTGESSLDGALPWDQTMKTNYNSYPPLDAINKKLLERYEERSLKDPGLNYLKKRIEIGNELNSKAALSLNLA
;
A
#
# COMPACT_ATOMS: atom_id res chain seq x y z
N MET A 1 38.17 21.73 -95.30
CA MET A 1 39.39 22.13 -94.56
C MET A 1 38.98 23.09 -93.45
N LYS A 2 39.35 22.75 -92.20
CA LYS A 2 39.21 23.48 -90.92
C LYS A 2 37.82 23.62 -90.24
N MET A 3 37.72 22.91 -89.11
CA MET A 3 36.77 23.07 -88.00
C MET A 3 37.09 24.33 -87.15
N LYS A 4 36.07 24.96 -86.53
CA LYS A 4 35.75 24.91 -85.07
C LYS A 4 34.96 26.16 -84.60
N GLN A 5 33.90 25.87 -83.83
CA GLN A 5 33.38 26.53 -82.62
C GLN A 5 32.98 28.02 -82.62
N ASN A 6 31.70 28.28 -82.31
CA ASN A 6 31.26 29.13 -81.17
C ASN A 6 29.72 29.07 -81.02
N LYS A 7 29.22 28.63 -79.85
CA LYS A 7 28.65 29.46 -78.76
C LYS A 7 27.39 30.25 -79.16
N PHE A 8 26.24 29.79 -78.67
CA PHE A 8 24.96 30.50 -78.73
C PHE A 8 24.36 30.66 -77.33
N ASN A 9 24.19 31.92 -76.92
CA ASN A 9 23.09 32.50 -76.15
C ASN A 9 23.40 34.01 -76.00
N PRO A 10 22.46 34.93 -75.68
CA PRO A 10 21.02 34.77 -75.41
C PRO A 10 20.12 35.86 -76.09
N SER A 11 18.79 35.72 -76.04
CA SER A 11 17.88 36.87 -75.86
C SER A 11 16.42 36.46 -75.59
N HIS A 12 15.89 36.90 -74.43
CA HIS A 12 14.57 37.50 -74.14
C HIS A 12 13.32 37.13 -74.98
N SER A 13 12.10 36.99 -74.46
CA SER A 13 11.52 37.20 -73.14
C SER A 13 10.02 36.84 -73.15
N SER A 14 9.57 36.26 -72.03
CA SER A 14 8.28 36.48 -71.36
C SER A 14 7.04 35.63 -71.69
N ASN A 15 6.33 35.37 -70.58
CA ASN A 15 4.98 34.87 -70.35
C ASN A 15 4.80 33.35 -70.28
N PHE A 16 4.12 32.78 -69.30
CA PHE A 16 3.73 33.12 -67.92
C PHE A 16 3.05 31.82 -67.45
N TYR A 17 3.43 31.29 -66.27
CA TYR A 17 2.72 30.33 -65.43
C TYR A 17 1.56 29.49 -66.02
N LYS A 18 1.63 28.14 -65.88
CA LYS A 18 0.63 27.35 -65.12
C LYS A 18 0.87 25.82 -65.13
N TYR A 19 0.96 25.29 -63.91
CA TYR A 19 0.62 23.93 -63.42
C TYR A 19 1.41 22.70 -63.90
N PHE A 20 2.44 22.34 -63.13
CA PHE A 20 2.65 20.97 -62.69
C PHE A 20 3.33 20.99 -61.31
N LEU A 21 2.54 20.86 -60.24
CA LEU A 21 3.04 20.63 -58.89
C LEU A 21 2.18 19.56 -58.20
N SER A 22 2.83 18.43 -57.91
CA SER A 22 2.72 17.60 -56.70
C SER A 22 1.34 17.30 -56.08
N VAL A 23 0.97 16.00 -56.08
CA VAL A 23 0.37 15.35 -54.90
C VAL A 23 0.91 13.92 -54.80
N ILE A 24 2.01 13.74 -54.09
CA ILE A 24 2.36 12.45 -53.46
C ILE A 24 1.91 12.62 -52.01
N LEU A 25 0.80 11.98 -51.66
CA LEU A 25 0.26 11.95 -50.30
C LEU A 25 1.11 10.98 -49.47
N PHE A 26 2.24 11.43 -48.96
CA PHE A 26 2.89 10.77 -47.83
C PHE A 26 2.06 11.11 -46.58
N ILE A 27 1.30 10.14 -46.07
CA ILE A 27 0.80 10.18 -44.69
C ILE A 27 2.00 9.88 -43.79
N SER A 28 2.86 10.87 -43.61
CA SER A 28 3.79 10.92 -42.48
C SER A 28 2.93 11.11 -41.23
N PHE A 29 2.65 10.02 -40.52
CA PHE A 29 2.18 10.06 -39.15
C PHE A 29 3.24 10.81 -38.33
N SER A 30 2.94 12.07 -38.02
CA SER A 30 3.79 12.96 -37.25
C SER A 30 3.85 12.49 -35.80
N SER A 31 4.86 11.68 -35.48
CA SER A 31 5.21 11.28 -34.11
C SER A 31 5.68 12.46 -33.24
N GLU A 32 5.80 13.66 -33.79
CA GLU A 32 6.15 14.88 -33.05
C GLU A 32 4.96 15.54 -32.35
N LEU A 33 3.71 15.18 -32.66
CA LEU A 33 2.52 15.88 -32.15
C LEU A 33 2.25 15.71 -30.65
N TRP A 34 2.98 14.84 -29.95
CA TRP A 34 2.75 14.53 -28.52
C TRP A 34 3.97 14.77 -27.63
N ALA A 35 5.06 15.36 -28.15
CA ALA A 35 6.23 15.70 -27.35
C ALA A 35 5.99 17.02 -26.60
N GLU A 36 5.77 16.95 -25.28
CA GLU A 36 5.76 18.12 -24.41
C GLU A 36 7.02 18.12 -23.53
N ASN A 37 7.63 19.29 -23.36
CA ASN A 37 8.73 19.48 -22.43
C ASN A 37 8.15 19.60 -21.02
N PHE A 38 8.19 18.49 -20.27
CA PHE A 38 8.02 18.55 -18.82
C PHE A 38 9.18 19.37 -18.23
N ASP A 39 8.88 20.20 -17.22
CA ASP A 39 9.94 20.85 -16.45
C ASP A 39 10.84 19.76 -15.85
N ILE A 40 12.13 19.82 -16.19
CA ILE A 40 13.11 18.84 -15.70
C ILE A 40 13.23 19.05 -14.19
N ILE A 41 12.82 18.04 -13.43
CA ILE A 41 12.96 18.07 -11.97
C ILE A 41 14.39 17.64 -11.64
N THR A 42 15.09 18.46 -10.87
CA THR A 42 16.45 18.18 -10.38
C THR A 42 16.44 17.85 -8.88
N PRO A 43 17.39 17.03 -8.40
CA PRO A 43 17.50 16.75 -6.97
C PRO A 43 17.78 18.02 -6.18
N ARG A 44 17.15 18.15 -5.01
CA ARG A 44 17.43 19.24 -4.07
C ARG A 44 18.69 18.93 -3.25
N PRO A 45 19.49 19.95 -2.84
CA PRO A 45 20.75 19.72 -2.12
C PRO A 45 20.59 18.89 -0.83
N GLU A 46 19.48 19.05 -0.11
CA GLU A 46 19.20 18.30 1.13
C GLU A 46 19.11 16.79 0.91
N TYR A 47 18.65 16.33 -0.26
CA TYR A 47 18.47 14.91 -0.56
C TYR A 47 19.79 14.15 -0.69
N SER A 48 20.88 14.84 -1.06
CA SER A 48 22.21 14.24 -1.10
C SER A 48 22.63 13.78 0.30
N SER A 49 22.48 14.65 1.29
CA SER A 49 22.79 14.32 2.69
C SER A 49 21.86 13.26 3.26
N GLN A 50 20.56 13.33 2.95
CA GLN A 50 19.59 12.32 3.39
C GLN A 50 19.89 10.94 2.79
N CYS A 51 20.21 10.86 1.49
CA CYS A 51 20.63 9.64 0.82
C CYS A 51 21.82 9.00 1.51
N MET A 52 22.90 9.76 1.73
CA MET A 52 24.11 9.25 2.40
C MET A 52 23.80 8.70 3.81
N ASN A 53 22.93 9.37 4.56
CA ASN A 53 22.50 8.91 5.89
C ASN A 53 21.68 7.61 5.82
N ILE A 54 20.79 7.47 4.83
CA ILE A 54 20.03 6.23 4.59
C ILE A 54 21.01 5.09 4.30
N ILE A 55 21.91 5.26 3.33
CA ILE A 55 22.87 4.21 2.94
C ILE A 55 23.74 3.80 4.12
N LYS A 56 24.27 4.78 4.87
CA LYS A 56 25.08 4.52 6.06
C LYS A 56 24.30 3.76 7.14
N SER A 57 23.00 4.05 7.30
CA SER A 57 22.17 3.31 8.25
C SER A 57 21.90 1.88 7.75
N LEU A 58 21.59 1.70 6.47
CA LEU A 58 21.36 0.38 5.88
C LEU A 58 22.58 -0.54 6.06
N GLU A 59 23.77 -0.08 5.67
CA GLU A 59 25.00 -0.89 5.80
C GLU A 59 25.33 -1.26 7.26
N ARG A 60 25.08 -0.35 8.22
CA ARG A 60 25.42 -0.56 9.63
C ARG A 60 24.37 -1.36 10.39
N ASN A 61 23.11 -0.98 10.24
CA ASN A 61 22.04 -1.37 11.14
C ASN A 61 21.13 -2.47 10.56
N HIS A 62 21.08 -2.63 9.23
CA HIS A 62 20.15 -3.57 8.58
C HIS A 62 20.51 -5.04 8.82
N TYR A 63 19.57 -5.86 9.29
CA TYR A 63 19.80 -7.25 9.69
C TYR A 63 20.49 -8.12 8.64
N SER A 64 20.18 -7.94 7.35
CA SER A 64 20.67 -8.80 6.26
C SER A 64 22.17 -8.69 5.95
N GLU A 65 22.88 -7.71 6.52
CA GLU A 65 24.33 -7.48 6.28
C GLU A 65 24.74 -7.29 4.82
N LYS A 66 23.76 -7.05 3.93
CA LYS A 66 24.03 -6.74 2.52
C LYS A 66 24.85 -5.46 2.40
N THR A 67 25.83 -5.49 1.51
CA THR A 67 26.64 -4.32 1.16
C THR A 67 26.17 -3.71 -0.14
N LEU A 68 26.35 -2.40 -0.29
CA LEU A 68 26.05 -1.74 -1.55
C LEU A 68 27.23 -1.94 -2.53
N ASP A 69 27.04 -2.90 -3.44
CA ASP A 69 27.99 -3.32 -4.46
C ASP A 69 27.36 -3.32 -5.88
N ASN A 70 28.06 -3.89 -6.86
CA ASN A 70 27.60 -3.97 -8.24
C ASN A 70 26.34 -4.84 -8.40
N GLU A 71 26.20 -5.91 -7.61
CA GLU A 71 25.03 -6.78 -7.66
C GLU A 71 23.80 -6.04 -7.12
N MET A 72 23.95 -5.39 -5.96
CA MET A 72 22.92 -4.55 -5.37
C MET A 72 22.56 -3.37 -6.28
N SER A 73 23.52 -2.76 -6.97
CA SER A 73 23.27 -1.69 -7.95
C SER A 73 22.35 -2.14 -9.07
N SER A 74 22.58 -3.34 -9.60
CA SER A 74 21.73 -3.93 -10.64
C SER A 74 20.34 -4.26 -10.10
N ALA A 75 20.23 -4.75 -8.87
CA ALA A 75 18.95 -5.06 -8.23
C ALA A 75 18.12 -3.79 -8.01
N ILE A 76 18.74 -2.71 -7.52
CA ILE A 76 18.10 -1.40 -7.30
C ILE A 76 17.56 -0.84 -8.62
N LEU A 77 18.37 -0.85 -9.69
CA LEU A 77 17.92 -0.36 -11.00
C LEU A 77 16.71 -1.15 -11.51
N ASN A 78 16.76 -2.49 -11.44
CA ASN A 78 15.66 -3.34 -11.88
C ASN A 78 14.39 -3.10 -11.05
N GLN A 79 14.53 -2.97 -9.73
CA GLN A 79 13.41 -2.67 -8.84
C GLN A 79 12.82 -1.30 -9.12
N TYR A 80 13.65 -0.29 -9.37
CA TYR A 80 13.19 1.05 -9.69
C TYR A 80 12.44 1.09 -11.02
N ILE A 81 12.96 0.44 -12.07
CA ILE A 81 12.25 0.30 -13.35
C ILE A 81 10.93 -0.45 -13.16
N LYS A 82 10.92 -1.57 -12.42
CA LYS A 82 9.69 -2.34 -12.13
C LYS A 82 8.66 -1.51 -11.36
N GLN A 83 9.10 -0.66 -10.43
CA GLN A 83 8.22 0.22 -9.67
C GLN A 83 7.62 1.34 -10.53
N LEU A 84 8.37 1.85 -11.51
CA LEU A 84 7.90 2.90 -12.42
C LEU A 84 7.00 2.35 -13.54
N ASP A 85 7.35 1.21 -14.12
CA ASP A 85 6.62 0.62 -15.25
C ASP A 85 6.46 -0.90 -15.12
N PRO A 86 5.62 -1.37 -14.18
CA PRO A 86 5.43 -2.81 -13.93
C PRO A 86 4.80 -3.53 -15.13
N MET A 87 3.99 -2.82 -15.93
CA MET A 87 3.30 -3.39 -17.09
C MET A 87 4.12 -3.31 -18.39
N LYS A 88 5.33 -2.73 -18.35
CA LYS A 88 6.21 -2.54 -19.52
C LYS A 88 5.53 -1.80 -20.67
N GLN A 89 4.73 -0.79 -20.34
CA GLN A 89 3.92 -0.04 -21.29
C GLN A 89 4.39 1.40 -21.50
N LEU A 90 5.43 1.86 -20.81
CA LEU A 90 5.92 3.23 -20.86
C LEU A 90 7.33 3.31 -21.43
N PHE A 91 8.25 2.52 -20.89
CA PHE A 91 9.62 2.46 -21.41
C PHE A 91 9.71 1.55 -22.63
N THR A 92 10.57 1.92 -23.57
CA THR A 92 10.95 1.09 -24.71
C THR A 92 12.20 0.26 -24.39
N LEU A 93 12.47 -0.77 -25.18
CA LEU A 93 13.70 -1.54 -25.10
C LEU A 93 14.94 -0.66 -25.28
N SER A 94 14.85 0.40 -26.09
CA SER A 94 15.91 1.40 -26.23
C SER A 94 16.17 2.15 -24.92
N ASP A 95 15.11 2.61 -24.25
CA ASP A 95 15.21 3.29 -22.95
C ASP A 95 15.84 2.36 -21.89
N ILE A 96 15.40 1.10 -21.84
CA ILE A 96 15.96 0.09 -20.93
C ILE A 96 17.44 -0.19 -21.22
N ASN A 97 17.82 -0.27 -22.49
CA ASN A 97 19.22 -0.45 -22.88
C ASN A 97 20.08 0.76 -22.53
N GLN A 98 19.53 1.97 -22.61
CA GLN A 98 20.20 3.17 -22.10
C GLN A 98 20.41 3.03 -20.59
N PHE A 99 19.38 2.69 -19.81
CA PHE A 99 19.53 2.57 -18.36
C PHE A 99 20.60 1.57 -17.90
N LYS A 100 20.99 0.58 -18.73
CA LYS A 100 22.09 -0.35 -18.42
C LYS A 100 23.42 0.34 -18.17
N HIS A 101 23.68 1.55 -18.69
CA HIS A 101 24.91 2.27 -18.34
C HIS A 101 24.97 2.70 -16.86
N TYR A 102 23.84 2.69 -16.16
CA TYR A 102 23.74 2.93 -14.72
C TYR A 102 23.85 1.67 -13.86
N GLN A 103 23.83 0.47 -14.48
CA GLN A 103 23.68 -0.81 -13.78
C GLN A 103 24.70 -1.04 -12.65
N PHE A 104 25.94 -0.56 -12.81
CA PHE A 104 27.03 -0.70 -11.83
C PHE A 104 27.51 0.63 -11.25
N ARG A 105 26.65 1.66 -11.27
CA ARG A 105 27.00 2.99 -10.80
C ARG A 105 26.24 3.42 -9.55
N PHE A 106 25.07 2.84 -9.30
CA PHE A 106 24.24 3.20 -8.16
C PHE A 106 24.98 3.06 -6.83
N ASP A 107 25.82 2.05 -6.66
CA ASP A 107 26.64 1.88 -5.46
C ASP A 107 27.51 3.10 -5.13
N ASN A 108 28.26 3.58 -6.11
CA ASN A 108 29.21 4.67 -5.96
C ASN A 108 28.51 6.02 -5.88
N ASP A 109 27.46 6.21 -6.68
CA ASP A 109 26.71 7.46 -6.72
C ASP A 109 25.87 7.65 -5.45
N LEU A 110 25.17 6.61 -4.96
CA LEU A 110 24.40 6.66 -3.71
C LEU A 110 25.28 6.95 -2.48
N LYS A 111 26.48 6.36 -2.40
CA LYS A 111 27.46 6.62 -1.32
C LYS A 111 27.94 8.07 -1.29
N LYS A 112 27.91 8.77 -2.43
CA LYS A 112 28.25 10.19 -2.57
C LYS A 112 27.02 11.10 -2.52
N GLY A 113 25.81 10.53 -2.36
CA GLY A 113 24.56 11.26 -2.41
C GLY A 113 24.27 11.88 -3.80
N ASN A 114 24.81 11.29 -4.87
CA ASN A 114 24.49 11.65 -6.24
C ASN A 114 23.20 10.94 -6.68
N LEU A 115 22.19 11.71 -7.03
CA LEU A 115 20.85 11.22 -7.36
C LEU A 115 20.46 11.50 -8.82
N ASP A 116 21.37 12.08 -9.61
CA ASP A 116 21.06 12.55 -10.97
C ASP A 116 20.47 11.44 -11.86
N MET A 117 21.02 10.23 -11.75
CA MET A 117 20.56 9.07 -12.51
C MET A 117 19.10 8.71 -12.21
N ALA A 118 18.71 8.76 -10.93
CA ALA A 118 17.35 8.46 -10.52
C ALA A 118 16.36 9.50 -11.07
N PHE A 119 16.74 10.79 -10.98
CA PHE A 119 15.92 11.88 -11.49
C PHE A 119 15.84 11.86 -13.03
N GLU A 120 16.91 11.50 -13.75
CA GLU A 120 16.88 11.34 -15.20
C GLU A 120 15.89 10.24 -15.63
N ILE A 121 15.97 9.06 -15.03
CA ILE A 121 15.05 7.94 -15.31
C ILE A 121 13.61 8.36 -15.01
N PHE A 122 13.38 9.04 -13.89
CA PHE A 122 12.04 9.48 -13.50
C PHE A 122 11.47 10.55 -14.43
N ASN A 123 12.29 11.53 -14.85
CA ASN A 123 11.87 12.55 -15.80
C ASN A 123 11.47 11.91 -17.13
N LEU A 124 12.19 10.87 -17.59
CA LEU A 124 11.76 10.09 -18.75
C LEU A 124 10.42 9.39 -18.50
N TYR A 125 10.25 8.73 -17.35
CA TYR A 125 8.97 8.13 -16.96
C TYR A 125 7.80 9.13 -16.99
N MET A 126 7.99 10.34 -16.46
CA MET A 126 6.97 11.39 -16.49
C MET A 126 6.62 11.78 -17.93
N ALA A 127 7.63 11.97 -18.78
CA ALA A 127 7.41 12.28 -20.19
C ALA A 127 6.61 11.18 -20.91
N ARG A 128 6.96 9.90 -20.69
CA ARG A 128 6.25 8.74 -21.26
C ARG A 128 4.81 8.64 -20.77
N SER A 129 4.61 8.84 -19.47
CA SER A 129 3.29 8.76 -18.87
C SER A 129 2.38 9.89 -19.35
N GLY A 130 2.93 11.10 -19.47
CA GLY A 130 2.24 12.24 -20.09
C GLY A 130 1.82 11.98 -21.52
N GLU A 131 2.75 11.47 -22.34
CA GLU A 131 2.49 11.06 -23.73
C GLU A 131 1.35 10.03 -23.80
N LYS A 132 1.40 8.97 -22.98
CA LYS A 132 0.35 7.95 -22.88
C LYS A 132 -1.01 8.55 -22.57
N LEU A 133 -1.09 9.37 -21.52
CA LEU A 133 -2.36 9.93 -21.06
C LEU A 133 -2.98 10.86 -22.10
N LYS A 134 -2.17 11.69 -22.76
CA LYS A 134 -2.64 12.58 -23.84
C LYS A 134 -3.11 11.82 -25.06
N TYR A 135 -2.36 10.79 -25.47
CA TYR A 135 -2.77 9.92 -26.56
C TYR A 135 -4.12 9.26 -26.25
N ILE A 136 -4.28 8.69 -25.04
CA ILE A 136 -5.55 8.12 -24.59
C ILE A 136 -6.67 9.16 -24.65
N ILE A 137 -6.47 10.36 -24.08
CA ILE A 137 -7.48 11.43 -24.08
C ILE A 137 -7.94 11.76 -25.50
N SER A 138 -7.02 11.81 -26.46
CA SER A 138 -7.34 12.11 -27.86
C SER A 138 -8.26 11.09 -28.53
N LEU A 139 -8.28 9.85 -28.03
CA LEU A 139 -9.12 8.78 -28.55
C LEU A 139 -10.51 8.76 -27.93
N ILE A 140 -10.71 9.41 -26.77
CA ILE A 140 -11.95 9.31 -25.99
C ILE A 140 -13.13 9.91 -26.74
N GLU A 141 -13.04 11.13 -27.28
CA GLU A 141 -14.19 11.76 -27.95
C GLU A 141 -14.72 10.97 -29.16
N THR A 142 -13.86 10.16 -29.77
CA THR A 142 -14.18 9.39 -30.99
C THR A 142 -14.14 7.87 -30.74
N TRP A 143 -14.23 7.44 -29.47
CA TRP A 143 -14.03 6.04 -29.08
C TRP A 143 -14.95 5.08 -29.84
N GLU A 144 -16.23 5.40 -30.00
CA GLU A 144 -17.20 4.54 -30.70
C GLU A 144 -16.82 4.24 -32.16
N LYS A 145 -16.05 5.12 -32.80
CA LYS A 145 -15.56 4.94 -34.18
C LYS A 145 -14.22 4.22 -34.22
N ASN A 146 -13.42 4.33 -33.16
CA ASN A 146 -12.04 3.86 -33.12
C ASN A 146 -11.89 2.43 -32.58
N PHE A 147 -12.94 1.89 -31.94
CA PHE A 147 -12.92 0.60 -31.26
C PHE A 147 -13.99 -0.34 -31.80
N ASP A 148 -13.55 -1.51 -32.27
CA ASP A 148 -14.43 -2.64 -32.60
C ASP A 148 -14.37 -3.68 -31.47
N PHE A 149 -15.46 -3.81 -30.73
CA PHE A 149 -15.58 -4.71 -29.57
C PHE A 149 -15.93 -6.16 -29.94
N THR A 150 -16.00 -6.47 -31.23
CA THR A 150 -16.31 -7.82 -31.74
C THR A 150 -15.06 -8.61 -32.15
N LEU A 151 -13.91 -7.94 -32.23
CA LEU A 151 -12.64 -8.56 -32.58
C LEU A 151 -12.10 -9.44 -31.44
N ASP A 152 -11.48 -10.56 -31.81
CA ASP A 152 -10.76 -11.46 -30.91
C ASP A 152 -9.37 -10.88 -30.58
N GLU A 153 -9.38 -9.89 -29.69
CA GLU A 153 -8.19 -9.22 -29.18
C GLU A 153 -8.04 -9.47 -27.68
N SER A 154 -6.82 -9.36 -27.15
CA SER A 154 -6.57 -9.55 -25.71
C SER A 154 -5.45 -8.66 -25.16
N ILE A 155 -5.44 -8.50 -23.83
CA ILE A 155 -4.36 -7.87 -23.07
C ILE A 155 -3.67 -8.93 -22.24
N VAL A 156 -2.36 -9.06 -22.37
CA VAL A 156 -1.55 -9.91 -21.49
C VAL A 156 -1.53 -9.28 -20.10
N ILE A 157 -1.94 -10.07 -19.10
CA ILE A 157 -1.96 -9.67 -17.69
C ILE A 157 -0.96 -10.44 -16.83
N ASP A 158 -0.40 -11.54 -17.35
CA ASP A 158 0.68 -12.25 -16.67
C ASP A 158 2.00 -11.49 -16.83
N GLU A 159 2.54 -10.98 -15.70
CA GLU A 159 3.81 -10.24 -15.62
C GLU A 159 4.97 -11.00 -16.28
N LYS A 160 4.97 -12.34 -16.19
CA LYS A 160 6.03 -13.20 -16.74
C LYS A 160 6.08 -13.20 -18.26
N LEU A 161 4.98 -12.85 -18.92
CA LEU A 161 4.84 -12.83 -20.36
C LEU A 161 5.01 -11.41 -20.95
N LEU A 162 5.16 -10.39 -20.11
CA LEU A 162 5.32 -9.01 -20.57
C LEU A 162 6.71 -8.77 -21.17
N GLU A 163 6.77 -8.08 -22.30
CA GLU A 163 8.00 -7.73 -23.02
C GLU A 163 8.11 -6.22 -23.27
N TRP A 164 9.33 -5.70 -23.18
CA TRP A 164 9.63 -4.31 -23.55
C TRP A 164 9.46 -4.12 -25.06
N LYS A 165 8.65 -3.13 -25.46
CA LYS A 165 8.43 -2.84 -26.87
C LYS A 165 9.64 -2.14 -27.50
N PRO A 166 9.96 -2.41 -28.78
CA PRO A 166 11.20 -1.93 -29.40
C PRO A 166 11.28 -0.41 -29.53
N ASP A 167 10.14 0.26 -29.73
CA ASP A 167 10.06 1.68 -30.05
C ASP A 167 8.77 2.32 -29.51
N LYS A 168 8.61 3.63 -29.72
CA LYS A 168 7.42 4.36 -29.27
C LYS A 168 6.16 3.94 -30.03
N GLN A 169 6.27 3.71 -31.34
CA GLN A 169 5.11 3.38 -32.17
C GLN A 169 4.44 2.08 -31.72
N SER A 170 5.23 1.12 -31.26
CA SER A 170 4.77 -0.17 -30.75
C SER A 170 4.13 -0.11 -29.34
N LEU A 171 4.20 1.04 -28.65
CA LEU A 171 3.46 1.28 -27.40
C LEU A 171 2.02 1.74 -27.64
N TYR A 172 1.74 2.49 -28.70
CA TYR A 172 0.39 3.02 -28.96
C TYR A 172 -0.71 1.94 -29.05
N PRO A 173 -0.49 0.77 -29.68
CA PRO A 173 -1.47 -0.32 -29.66
C PRO A 173 -1.78 -0.82 -28.25
N LEU A 174 -0.77 -0.89 -27.35
CA LEU A 174 -1.00 -1.27 -25.95
C LEU A 174 -1.89 -0.25 -25.25
N TRP A 175 -1.62 1.05 -25.44
CA TRP A 175 -2.41 2.13 -24.82
C TRP A 175 -3.83 2.19 -25.37
N LYS A 176 -4.00 1.90 -26.67
CA LYS A 176 -5.30 1.74 -27.30
C LYS A 176 -6.06 0.58 -26.65
N ASN A 177 -5.43 -0.58 -26.48
CA ASN A 177 -6.04 -1.73 -25.84
C ASN A 177 -6.40 -1.47 -24.37
N ASP A 178 -5.54 -0.79 -23.61
CA ASP A 178 -5.85 -0.38 -22.23
C ASP A 178 -7.12 0.47 -22.17
N LEU A 179 -7.28 1.44 -23.08
CA LEU A 179 -8.50 2.26 -23.17
C LEU A 179 -9.71 1.39 -23.55
N LYS A 180 -9.56 0.48 -24.52
CA LYS A 180 -10.62 -0.47 -24.92
C LYS A 180 -11.09 -1.30 -23.74
N ASN A 181 -10.16 -1.85 -22.95
CA ASN A 181 -10.47 -2.63 -21.75
C ASN A 181 -11.23 -1.79 -20.71
N HIS A 182 -10.79 -0.56 -20.46
CA HIS A 182 -11.47 0.34 -19.52
C HIS A 182 -12.91 0.64 -19.99
N ILE A 183 -13.12 0.87 -21.29
CA ILE A 183 -14.45 1.05 -21.86
C ILE A 183 -15.30 -0.21 -21.66
N ILE A 184 -14.77 -1.41 -21.94
CA ILE A 184 -15.48 -2.68 -21.72
C ILE A 184 -15.89 -2.80 -20.25
N SER A 185 -15.00 -2.50 -19.30
CA SER A 185 -15.34 -2.53 -17.87
C SER A 185 -16.52 -1.60 -17.55
N LEU A 186 -16.53 -0.36 -18.04
CA LEU A 186 -17.65 0.56 -17.82
C LEU A 186 -18.97 0.07 -18.47
N ILE A 187 -18.90 -0.56 -19.64
CA ILE A 187 -20.08 -1.15 -20.30
C ILE A 187 -20.62 -2.33 -19.47
N LEU A 188 -19.75 -3.21 -18.98
CA LEU A 188 -20.13 -4.37 -18.15
C LEU A 188 -20.70 -3.94 -16.79
N ASP A 189 -20.24 -2.81 -16.27
CA ASP A 189 -20.80 -2.17 -15.06
C ASP A 189 -22.15 -1.45 -15.33
N ASN A 190 -22.71 -1.59 -16.53
CA ASN A 190 -23.98 -0.98 -16.96
C ASN A 190 -23.97 0.56 -16.92
N GLN A 191 -22.81 1.17 -17.12
CA GLN A 191 -22.74 2.63 -17.26
C GLN A 191 -23.41 3.08 -18.56
N ASP A 192 -24.14 4.21 -18.49
CA ASP A 192 -24.73 4.82 -19.68
C ASP A 192 -23.64 5.20 -20.69
N ARG A 193 -23.75 4.67 -21.92
CA ARG A 193 -22.76 4.87 -22.99
C ARG A 193 -22.51 6.34 -23.30
N ALA A 194 -23.55 7.19 -23.20
CA ALA A 194 -23.41 8.62 -23.43
C ALA A 194 -22.50 9.31 -22.37
N SER A 195 -22.39 8.73 -21.17
CA SER A 195 -21.57 9.25 -20.07
C SER A 195 -20.14 8.70 -20.03
N ILE A 196 -19.83 7.65 -20.79
CA ILE A 196 -18.52 6.98 -20.79
C ILE A 196 -17.42 7.96 -21.17
N ALA A 197 -17.61 8.73 -22.24
CA ALA A 197 -16.60 9.67 -22.72
C ALA A 197 -16.28 10.77 -21.68
N ASP A 198 -17.30 11.33 -21.03
CA ASP A 198 -17.14 12.32 -19.96
C ASP A 198 -16.39 11.72 -18.75
N THR A 199 -16.77 10.52 -18.33
CA THR A 199 -16.15 9.81 -17.21
C THR A 199 -14.67 9.52 -17.49
N LEU A 200 -14.35 8.96 -18.64
CA LEU A 200 -12.98 8.66 -19.03
C LEU A 200 -12.15 9.95 -19.17
N THR A 201 -12.72 10.99 -19.79
CA THR A 201 -12.03 12.28 -19.96
C THR A 201 -11.63 12.85 -18.60
N LYS A 202 -12.57 12.85 -17.64
CA LYS A 202 -12.29 13.29 -16.27
C LYS A 202 -11.22 12.42 -15.60
N THR A 203 -11.34 11.09 -15.69
CA THR A 203 -10.38 10.17 -15.07
C THR A 203 -8.97 10.34 -15.62
N TYR A 204 -8.78 10.37 -16.94
CA TYR A 204 -7.46 10.51 -17.55
C TYR A 204 -6.88 11.93 -17.43
N SER A 205 -7.73 12.97 -17.49
CA SER A 205 -7.28 14.36 -17.24
C SER A 205 -6.82 14.56 -15.80
N ASN A 206 -7.52 13.98 -14.82
CA ASN A 206 -7.08 13.99 -13.43
C ASN A 206 -5.75 13.26 -13.25
N ARG A 207 -5.57 12.09 -13.89
CA ARG A 207 -4.27 11.37 -13.87
C ARG A 207 -3.15 12.22 -14.46
N LEU A 208 -3.41 12.91 -15.58
CA LEU A 208 -2.42 13.79 -16.22
C LEU A 208 -2.07 14.96 -15.30
N LYS A 209 -3.06 15.59 -14.68
CA LYS A 209 -2.86 16.66 -13.68
C LYS A 209 -2.00 16.19 -12.51
N LEU A 210 -2.23 14.98 -11.98
CA LEU A 210 -1.44 14.43 -10.88
C LEU A 210 0.03 14.23 -11.28
N ILE A 211 0.30 13.72 -12.49
CA ILE A 211 1.67 13.58 -13.00
C ILE A 211 2.35 14.96 -13.12
N LEU A 212 1.65 15.96 -13.66
CA LEU A 212 2.16 17.33 -13.77
C LEU A 212 2.44 18.00 -12.41
N GLN A 213 1.81 17.53 -11.33
CA GLN A 213 2.02 18.01 -9.97
C GLN A 213 3.09 17.23 -9.19
N THR A 214 3.82 16.33 -9.86
CA THR A 214 4.94 15.61 -9.26
C THR A 214 6.05 16.58 -8.90
N ASN A 215 6.67 16.40 -7.74
CA ASN A 215 7.79 17.23 -7.29
C ASN A 215 8.99 16.37 -6.88
N ALA A 216 10.12 17.02 -6.59
CA ALA A 216 11.38 16.35 -6.24
C ALA A 216 11.28 15.42 -5.02
N ASN A 217 10.37 15.68 -4.07
CA ASN A 217 10.16 14.82 -2.91
C ASN A 217 9.51 13.49 -3.31
N ASP A 218 8.57 13.51 -4.25
CA ASP A 218 7.93 12.29 -4.75
C ASP A 218 8.96 11.39 -5.44
N ILE A 219 9.83 11.97 -6.28
CA ILE A 219 10.93 11.24 -6.95
C ILE A 219 11.88 10.63 -5.92
N PHE A 220 12.35 11.44 -4.96
CA PHE A 220 13.24 10.99 -3.91
C PHE A 220 12.63 9.85 -3.10
N GLN A 221 11.37 9.97 -2.70
CA GLN A 221 10.66 8.93 -1.94
C GLN A 221 10.54 7.63 -2.73
N ILE A 222 10.09 7.68 -3.99
CA ILE A 222 9.91 6.49 -4.83
C ILE A 222 11.26 5.79 -5.00
N PHE A 223 12.30 6.55 -5.37
CA PHE A 223 13.63 6.01 -5.60
C PHE A 223 14.27 5.44 -4.33
N MET A 224 14.24 6.19 -3.21
CA MET A 224 14.81 5.68 -1.95
C MET A 224 14.06 4.45 -1.45
N ASN A 225 12.75 4.32 -1.74
CA ASN A 225 12.01 3.10 -1.41
C ASN A 225 12.34 1.92 -2.32
N SER A 226 12.75 2.15 -3.58
CA SER A 226 13.37 1.10 -4.39
C SER A 226 14.70 0.65 -3.79
N VAL A 227 15.53 1.59 -3.33
CA VAL A 227 16.82 1.30 -2.68
C VAL A 227 16.62 0.50 -1.39
N THR A 228 15.75 0.97 -0.48
CA THR A 228 15.51 0.29 0.79
C THR A 228 14.84 -1.07 0.58
N GLY A 229 13.92 -1.18 -0.37
CA GLY A 229 13.23 -2.43 -0.71
C GLY A 229 14.16 -3.51 -1.30
N SER A 230 15.31 -3.14 -1.86
CA SER A 230 16.32 -4.12 -2.31
C SER A 230 17.03 -4.81 -1.14
N PHE A 231 16.98 -4.24 0.06
CA PHE A 231 17.52 -4.88 1.25
C PHE A 231 16.58 -5.97 1.77
N ASP A 232 15.30 -5.65 1.94
CA ASP A 232 14.18 -6.55 2.22
C ASP A 232 12.84 -5.80 2.03
N PRO A 233 11.68 -6.49 1.91
CA PRO A 233 10.40 -5.84 1.57
C PRO A 233 9.77 -5.00 2.70
N HIS A 234 10.35 -4.96 3.90
CA HIS A 234 9.84 -4.22 5.06
C HIS A 234 10.70 -3.01 5.45
N THR A 235 11.83 -2.81 4.78
CA THR A 235 12.68 -1.63 4.96
C THR A 235 12.24 -0.51 4.01
N GLN A 236 11.89 0.63 4.59
CA GLN A 236 11.25 1.74 3.87
C GLN A 236 11.66 3.10 4.40
N TYR A 237 11.86 4.07 3.51
CA TYR A 237 11.92 5.49 3.86
C TYR A 237 10.52 6.09 3.98
N PHE A 238 10.25 6.70 5.12
CA PHE A 238 9.04 7.46 5.41
C PHE A 238 9.32 8.96 5.32
N PRO A 239 8.77 9.67 4.33
CA PRO A 239 8.73 11.13 4.38
C PRO A 239 7.90 11.63 5.59
N PRO A 240 7.91 12.94 5.90
CA PRO A 240 7.24 13.49 7.07
C PRO A 240 5.75 13.13 7.18
N ASN A 241 5.01 13.20 6.08
CA ASN A 241 3.58 12.85 6.04
C ASN A 241 3.34 11.36 6.31
N ALA A 242 4.10 10.47 5.66
CA ALA A 242 4.01 9.03 5.91
C ALA A 242 4.40 8.67 7.36
N SER A 243 5.37 9.39 7.93
CA SER A 243 5.78 9.25 9.33
C SER A 243 4.67 9.65 10.29
N GLU A 244 3.99 10.77 10.02
CA GLU A 244 2.84 11.23 10.81
C GLU A 244 1.67 10.24 10.71
N ASP A 245 1.34 9.76 9.51
CA ASP A 245 0.27 8.80 9.32
C ASP A 245 0.58 7.47 10.03
N PHE A 246 1.83 7.00 10.00
CA PHE A 246 2.26 5.84 10.79
C PHE A 246 2.04 6.06 12.30
N ASP A 247 2.43 7.22 12.84
CA ASP A 247 2.27 7.55 14.25
C ASP A 247 0.78 7.65 14.65
N ILE A 248 -0.08 8.16 13.75
CA ILE A 248 -1.53 8.20 13.94
C ILE A 248 -2.11 6.78 14.01
N HIS A 249 -1.71 5.90 13.09
CA HIS A 249 -2.13 4.49 13.10
C HIS A 249 -1.66 3.73 14.35
N MET A 250 -0.48 4.05 14.87
CA MET A 250 0.03 3.42 16.10
C MET A 250 -0.59 3.99 17.37
N SER A 251 -0.83 5.29 17.45
CA SER A 251 -1.46 5.91 18.63
C SER A 251 -2.98 5.82 18.64
N LEU A 252 -3.60 5.43 17.51
CA LEU A 252 -5.04 5.55 17.25
C LEU A 252 -5.57 6.95 17.58
N SER A 253 -4.77 7.97 17.33
CA SER A 253 -5.16 9.35 17.59
C SER A 253 -4.47 10.32 16.65
N LEU A 254 -5.13 11.45 16.40
CA LEU A 254 -4.58 12.54 15.62
C LEU A 254 -4.96 13.88 16.23
N GLU A 255 -4.19 14.92 15.96
CA GLU A 255 -4.54 16.31 16.29
C GLU A 255 -5.07 17.03 15.06
N GLY A 256 -6.31 17.51 15.14
CA GLY A 256 -6.96 18.15 14.00
C GLY A 256 -8.46 18.27 14.16
N ILE A 257 -9.18 18.26 13.04
CA ILE A 257 -10.65 18.42 13.03
C ILE A 257 -11.40 17.08 13.05
N GLY A 258 -10.73 15.95 12.79
CA GLY A 258 -11.38 14.63 12.73
C GLY A 258 -12.29 14.45 11.51
N ALA A 259 -11.75 14.65 10.30
CA ALA A 259 -12.46 14.41 9.05
C ALA A 259 -11.61 13.58 8.08
N VAL A 260 -12.26 12.71 7.32
CA VAL A 260 -11.64 11.95 6.23
C VAL A 260 -11.90 12.70 4.93
N LEU A 261 -10.81 13.07 4.27
CA LEU A 261 -10.84 13.89 3.06
C LEU A 261 -10.43 13.04 1.86
N GLN A 262 -10.97 13.38 0.70
CA GLN A 262 -10.62 12.78 -0.58
C GLN A 262 -10.56 13.86 -1.65
N ASN A 263 -9.68 13.68 -2.63
CA ASN A 263 -9.66 14.55 -3.79
C ASN A 263 -10.80 14.16 -4.74
N GLU A 264 -11.67 15.10 -5.07
CA GLU A 264 -12.71 14.97 -6.08
C GLU A 264 -12.47 16.04 -7.16
N TYR A 265 -11.85 15.62 -8.26
CA TYR A 265 -11.40 16.48 -9.36
C TYR A 265 -10.37 17.53 -8.93
N GLU A 266 -10.83 18.77 -8.72
CA GLU A 266 -10.01 19.88 -8.23
C GLU A 266 -10.33 20.27 -6.79
N PHE A 267 -11.33 19.63 -6.18
CA PHE A 267 -11.81 19.96 -4.84
C PHE A 267 -11.37 18.93 -3.81
N THR A 268 -11.08 19.40 -2.60
CA THR A 268 -10.92 18.50 -1.46
C THR A 268 -12.29 18.24 -0.83
N LYS A 269 -12.85 17.06 -1.04
CA LYS A 269 -14.18 16.66 -0.53
C LYS A 269 -14.08 15.98 0.82
N VAL A 270 -15.05 16.27 1.69
CA VAL A 270 -15.25 15.55 2.95
C VAL A 270 -16.01 14.26 2.66
N VAL A 271 -15.38 13.12 2.92
CA VAL A 271 -16.01 11.80 2.73
C VAL A 271 -16.85 11.44 3.94
N ARG A 272 -16.27 11.56 5.13
CA ARG A 272 -16.93 11.28 6.40
C ARG A 272 -16.25 12.03 7.55
N LEU A 273 -16.95 12.13 8.66
CA LEU A 273 -16.42 12.69 9.90
C LEU A 273 -16.08 11.55 10.87
N ILE A 274 -15.06 11.76 11.69
CA ILE A 274 -14.72 10.83 12.77
C ILE A 274 -15.69 11.09 13.94
N PRO A 275 -16.45 10.08 14.40
CA PRO A 275 -17.39 10.25 15.49
C PRO A 275 -16.73 10.84 16.74
N LYS A 276 -17.40 11.79 17.40
CA LYS A 276 -16.88 12.55 18.55
C LYS A 276 -15.65 13.41 18.24
N GLY A 277 -15.25 13.57 16.97
CA GLY A 277 -14.24 14.52 16.54
C GLY A 277 -14.78 15.97 16.53
N PRO A 278 -13.91 17.00 16.47
CA PRO A 278 -14.34 18.40 16.44
C PRO A 278 -15.29 18.75 15.29
N ALA A 279 -15.05 18.23 14.09
CA ALA A 279 -15.92 18.46 12.94
C ALA A 279 -17.32 17.89 13.19
N ASP A 280 -17.39 16.66 13.68
CA ASP A 280 -18.64 15.96 14.06
C ASP A 280 -19.39 16.73 15.17
N LYS A 281 -18.71 17.09 16.26
CA LYS A 281 -19.28 17.88 17.37
C LYS A 281 -19.80 19.24 16.93
N SER A 282 -19.15 19.88 15.96
CA SER A 282 -19.50 21.24 15.53
C SER A 282 -20.78 21.29 14.70
N ASN A 283 -21.13 20.20 13.99
CA ASN A 283 -22.18 20.18 12.96
C ASN A 283 -22.01 21.29 11.88
N LEU A 284 -20.81 21.86 11.74
CA LEU A 284 -20.51 22.92 10.77
C LEU A 284 -20.03 22.40 9.42
N LEU A 285 -19.57 21.15 9.40
CA LEU A 285 -19.04 20.42 8.25
C LEU A 285 -19.84 19.13 8.12
N MET A 286 -20.10 18.68 6.88
CA MET A 286 -20.81 17.42 6.63
C MET A 286 -20.20 16.62 5.48
N PRO A 287 -20.47 15.30 5.40
CA PRO A 287 -20.12 14.49 4.24
C PRO A 287 -20.65 15.13 2.95
N GLY A 288 -19.79 15.24 1.94
CA GLY A 288 -20.09 15.87 0.66
C GLY A 288 -19.57 17.29 0.49
N ASP A 289 -19.27 18.00 1.59
CA ASP A 289 -18.75 19.37 1.52
C ASP A 289 -17.40 19.44 0.80
N LYS A 290 -17.18 20.51 0.04
CA LYS A 290 -15.92 20.74 -0.70
C LYS A 290 -15.15 21.89 -0.08
N ILE A 291 -13.93 21.60 0.38
CA ILE A 291 -13.01 22.59 0.95
C ILE A 291 -12.30 23.31 -0.19
N ILE A 292 -12.51 24.62 -0.26
CA ILE A 292 -11.93 25.53 -1.27
C ILE A 292 -10.94 26.53 -0.67
N GLY A 293 -10.81 26.59 0.66
CA GLY A 293 -9.76 27.38 1.28
C GLY A 293 -9.53 27.02 2.75
N VAL A 294 -8.30 27.24 3.22
CA VAL A 294 -7.87 26.96 4.59
C VAL A 294 -7.15 28.17 5.18
N GLY A 295 -7.66 28.69 6.30
CA GLY A 295 -7.07 29.79 7.06
C GLY A 295 -6.57 29.34 8.43
N GLN A 296 -5.37 29.78 8.82
CA GLN A 296 -4.81 29.47 10.14
C GLN A 296 -5.32 30.44 11.21
N GLY A 297 -5.62 29.91 12.40
CA GLY A 297 -6.08 30.69 13.54
C GLY A 297 -7.38 31.46 13.25
N GLU A 298 -7.64 32.46 14.08
CA GLU A 298 -8.85 33.29 13.98
C GLU A 298 -8.75 34.32 12.84
N THR A 299 -7.55 34.81 12.53
CA THR A 299 -7.34 35.96 11.62
C THR A 299 -6.33 35.74 10.51
N GLY A 300 -5.71 34.56 10.40
CA GLY A 300 -4.70 34.29 9.36
C GLY A 300 -5.23 34.43 7.92
N GLU A 301 -4.32 34.50 6.96
CA GLU A 301 -4.70 34.54 5.56
C GLU A 301 -5.43 33.25 5.14
N MET A 302 -6.48 33.39 4.32
CA MET A 302 -7.19 32.26 3.73
C MET A 302 -6.42 31.79 2.49
N LYS A 303 -5.78 30.63 2.58
CA LYS A 303 -5.06 30.03 1.45
C LYS A 303 -6.02 29.22 0.59
N ASP A 304 -5.88 29.34 -0.72
CA ASP A 304 -6.68 28.56 -1.66
C ASP A 304 -6.36 27.06 -1.54
N ALA A 305 -7.40 26.22 -1.62
CA ALA A 305 -7.28 24.77 -1.62
C ALA A 305 -7.67 24.15 -2.98
N ILE A 306 -8.20 24.94 -3.92
CA ILE A 306 -8.61 24.44 -5.23
C ILE A 306 -7.37 24.03 -6.03
N GLY A 307 -7.43 22.83 -6.61
CA GLY A 307 -6.37 22.26 -7.41
C GLY A 307 -5.08 21.94 -6.65
N GLN A 308 -5.02 22.21 -5.35
CA GLN A 308 -3.91 21.84 -4.49
C GLN A 308 -3.87 20.33 -4.27
N ARG A 309 -2.67 19.81 -4.00
CA ARG A 309 -2.53 18.41 -3.60
C ARG A 309 -3.18 18.18 -2.24
N ILE A 310 -3.79 17.00 -2.08
CA ILE A 310 -4.52 16.67 -0.86
C ILE A 310 -3.62 16.63 0.37
N ASP A 311 -2.38 16.18 0.24
CA ASP A 311 -1.39 16.18 1.33
C ASP A 311 -1.10 17.60 1.84
N ALA A 312 -0.99 18.58 0.94
CA ALA A 312 -0.82 19.98 1.29
C ALA A 312 -2.06 20.53 2.01
N VAL A 313 -3.27 20.22 1.53
CA VAL A 313 -4.52 20.66 2.16
C VAL A 313 -4.67 20.02 3.55
N VAL A 314 -4.42 18.72 3.69
CA VAL A 314 -4.43 18.01 4.97
C VAL A 314 -3.42 18.61 5.95
N LYS A 315 -2.20 18.92 5.50
CA LYS A 315 -1.17 19.57 6.33
C LYS A 315 -1.61 20.96 6.83
N MET A 316 -2.38 21.71 6.03
CA MET A 316 -2.95 22.99 6.47
C MET A 316 -4.10 22.81 7.48
N ILE A 317 -4.90 21.76 7.32
CA ILE A 317 -6.05 21.49 8.19
C ILE A 317 -5.60 20.92 9.54
N ARG A 318 -4.62 20.01 9.53
CA ARG A 318 -3.96 19.49 10.74
C ARG A 318 -3.25 20.63 11.47
N GLY A 319 -3.04 20.42 12.77
CA GLY A 319 -2.35 21.39 13.60
C GLY A 319 -2.54 21.09 15.08
N PRO A 320 -1.79 21.80 15.95
CA PRO A 320 -1.78 21.51 17.37
C PRO A 320 -3.18 21.58 17.97
N LYS A 321 -3.44 20.72 18.96
CA LYS A 321 -4.60 20.82 19.83
C LYS A 321 -4.79 22.25 20.36
N ASP A 322 -6.04 22.64 20.55
CA ASP A 322 -6.45 23.93 21.12
C ASP A 322 -6.19 25.16 20.22
N THR A 323 -5.80 24.94 18.95
CA THR A 323 -5.73 25.98 17.92
C THR A 323 -6.98 25.99 17.03
N PHE A 324 -7.26 27.10 16.35
CA PHE A 324 -8.37 27.20 15.40
C PHE A 324 -7.91 27.06 13.95
N VAL A 325 -8.79 26.47 13.13
CA VAL A 325 -8.70 26.48 11.67
C VAL A 325 -10.01 27.00 11.08
N ARG A 326 -9.91 27.81 10.03
CA ARG A 326 -11.05 28.26 9.26
C ARG A 326 -11.06 27.56 7.91
N LEU A 327 -12.22 27.04 7.52
CA LEU A 327 -12.42 26.37 6.24
C LEU A 327 -13.43 27.16 5.42
N LYS A 328 -13.05 27.57 4.21
CA LYS A 328 -14.00 28.04 3.22
C LYS A 328 -14.49 26.82 2.44
N ILE A 329 -15.80 26.58 2.46
CA ILE A 329 -16.42 25.38 1.89
C ILE A 329 -17.52 25.73 0.90
N ILE A 330 -17.76 24.83 -0.06
CA ILE A 330 -18.99 24.74 -0.85
C ILE A 330 -19.83 23.63 -0.19
N PRO A 331 -21.00 23.96 0.39
CA PRO A 331 -21.86 22.96 1.05
C PRO A 331 -22.41 21.94 0.07
N ALA A 332 -22.48 20.67 0.49
CA ALA A 332 -23.03 19.58 -0.32
C ALA A 332 -24.48 19.81 -0.78
N GLU A 333 -25.29 20.43 0.09
CA GLU A 333 -26.71 20.68 -0.17
C GLU A 333 -26.97 21.89 -1.07
N LYS A 334 -25.99 22.82 -1.19
CA LYS A 334 -26.14 24.10 -1.92
C LYS A 334 -24.84 24.47 -2.65
N ASN A 335 -24.71 23.97 -3.87
CA ASN A 335 -23.51 24.15 -4.71
C ASN A 335 -23.20 25.62 -5.09
N ASP A 336 -24.14 26.54 -4.97
CA ASP A 336 -23.98 27.93 -5.45
C ASP A 336 -23.55 28.94 -4.36
N THR A 337 -23.32 28.49 -3.12
CA THR A 337 -22.92 29.38 -2.01
C THR A 337 -21.64 28.89 -1.36
N THR A 338 -20.77 29.82 -0.97
CA THR A 338 -19.60 29.48 -0.15
C THR A 338 -19.86 29.87 1.30
N LYS A 339 -19.50 29.02 2.25
CA LYS A 339 -19.57 29.28 3.68
C LYS A 339 -18.17 29.23 4.29
N THR A 340 -17.85 30.13 5.21
CA THR A 340 -16.64 30.02 6.03
C THR A 340 -17.03 29.50 7.40
N ILE A 341 -16.39 28.43 7.85
CA ILE A 341 -16.60 27.83 9.16
C ILE A 341 -15.30 27.88 9.96
N GLN A 342 -15.42 27.91 11.29
CA GLN A 342 -14.29 27.88 12.21
C GLN A 342 -14.42 26.66 13.10
N ILE A 343 -13.36 25.83 13.15
CA ILE A 343 -13.32 24.62 13.96
C ILE A 343 -12.10 24.70 14.88
N LYS A 344 -12.30 24.41 16.16
CA LYS A 344 -11.22 24.24 17.14
C LYS A 344 -10.63 22.84 16.99
N ARG A 345 -9.31 22.73 16.84
CA ARG A 345 -8.60 21.45 16.75
C ARG A 345 -8.53 20.78 18.12
N GLU A 346 -8.76 19.47 18.15
CA GLU A 346 -8.64 18.64 19.36
C GLU A 346 -7.85 17.36 19.05
N LYS A 347 -7.47 16.63 20.11
CA LYS A 347 -7.01 15.24 19.98
C LYS A 347 -8.21 14.36 19.69
N VAL A 348 -8.26 13.80 18.48
CA VAL A 348 -9.32 12.91 18.00
C VAL A 348 -8.87 11.47 18.22
N LYS A 349 -9.69 10.68 18.91
CA LYS A 349 -9.44 9.25 19.13
C LYS A 349 -10.13 8.42 18.06
N LEU A 350 -9.42 7.45 17.49
CA LEU A 350 -9.91 6.55 16.45
C LEU A 350 -10.49 5.27 17.09
N GLU A 351 -11.51 5.43 17.94
CA GLU A 351 -12.08 4.31 18.72
C GLU A 351 -12.65 3.17 17.84
N GLU A 352 -13.06 3.49 16.61
CA GLU A 352 -13.52 2.48 15.64
C GLU A 352 -12.41 1.49 15.24
N GLN A 353 -11.15 1.86 15.40
CA GLN A 353 -9.96 1.06 15.07
C GLN A 353 -9.35 0.35 16.29
N ALA A 354 -9.88 0.61 17.50
CA ALA A 354 -9.44 -0.06 18.72
C ALA A 354 -10.05 -1.48 18.80
N ALA A 355 -9.52 -2.30 19.73
CA ALA A 355 -10.08 -3.62 20.00
C ALA A 355 -11.54 -3.52 20.46
N LYS A 356 -12.37 -4.45 20.02
CA LYS A 356 -13.81 -4.50 20.35
C LYS A 356 -14.20 -5.89 20.82
N LYS A 357 -15.22 -5.96 21.68
CA LYS A 357 -15.81 -7.23 22.10
C LYS A 357 -17.19 -7.45 21.47
N GLU A 358 -17.54 -8.71 21.30
CA GLU A 358 -18.89 -9.19 21.01
C GLU A 358 -19.15 -10.44 21.85
N VAL A 359 -20.42 -10.74 22.17
CA VAL A 359 -20.82 -12.02 22.78
C VAL A 359 -21.82 -12.70 21.87
N ILE A 360 -21.48 -13.90 21.42
CA ILE A 360 -22.38 -14.76 20.66
C ILE A 360 -22.95 -15.85 21.58
N ILE A 361 -24.22 -16.16 21.41
CA ILE A 361 -24.91 -17.22 22.17
C ILE A 361 -25.14 -18.40 21.23
N LEU A 362 -24.52 -19.54 21.53
CA LEU A 362 -24.70 -20.78 20.80
C LEU A 362 -25.82 -21.57 21.46
N SER A 363 -26.98 -21.63 20.80
CA SER A 363 -28.19 -22.29 21.31
C SER A 363 -28.09 -23.82 21.41
N SER A 364 -27.01 -24.43 20.88
CA SER A 364 -26.76 -25.86 20.92
C SER A 364 -25.29 -26.13 21.25
N PRO A 365 -24.99 -26.99 22.25
CA PRO A 365 -25.92 -27.79 23.06
C PRO A 365 -26.71 -26.98 24.11
N ASN A 366 -27.61 -27.64 24.85
CA ASN A 366 -28.35 -27.09 26.01
C ASN A 366 -27.65 -27.52 27.31
N PRO A 367 -27.33 -26.61 28.26
CA PRO A 367 -27.55 -25.15 28.24
C PRO A 367 -26.71 -24.42 27.17
N PRO A 368 -27.20 -23.26 26.67
CA PRO A 368 -26.52 -22.51 25.62
C PRO A 368 -25.17 -22.00 26.11
N PHE A 369 -24.17 -22.05 25.23
CA PHE A 369 -22.85 -21.49 25.51
C PHE A 369 -22.77 -20.03 25.10
N LYS A 370 -22.15 -19.20 25.95
CA LYS A 370 -21.78 -17.81 25.63
C LYS A 370 -20.32 -17.77 25.22
N ILE A 371 -20.04 -17.31 24.02
CA ILE A 371 -18.66 -17.15 23.54
C ILE A 371 -18.37 -15.66 23.43
N GLY A 372 -17.36 -15.20 24.16
CA GLY A 372 -16.81 -13.86 23.98
C GLY A 372 -15.88 -13.84 22.78
N ILE A 373 -15.97 -12.81 21.96
CA ILE A 373 -15.08 -12.55 20.84
C ILE A 373 -14.42 -11.21 21.10
N ILE A 374 -13.09 -11.15 21.02
CA ILE A 374 -12.35 -9.89 20.98
C ILE A 374 -11.70 -9.79 19.61
N GLU A 375 -12.17 -8.83 18.81
CA GLU A 375 -11.54 -8.45 17.56
C GLU A 375 -10.40 -7.47 17.86
N ILE A 376 -9.20 -7.79 17.38
CA ILE A 376 -8.03 -6.92 17.47
C ILE A 376 -7.64 -6.55 16.05
N PRO A 377 -7.97 -5.34 15.55
CA PRO A 377 -7.63 -4.93 14.19
C PRO A 377 -6.12 -4.73 13.97
N THR A 378 -5.41 -4.25 15.00
CA THR A 378 -3.96 -4.02 14.99
C THR A 378 -3.40 -4.02 16.41
N PHE A 379 -2.09 -4.23 16.55
CA PHE A 379 -1.36 -4.09 17.82
C PHE A 379 -0.86 -2.64 17.99
N TYR A 380 -1.74 -1.76 18.43
CA TYR A 380 -1.49 -0.32 18.57
C TYR A 380 -0.85 0.05 19.91
N LEU A 381 0.03 1.06 19.88
CA LEU A 381 0.68 1.67 21.03
C LEU A 381 0.99 3.15 20.75
N ASP A 382 0.53 4.06 21.61
CA ASP A 382 0.96 5.46 21.60
C ASP A 382 2.40 5.56 22.16
N PHE A 383 3.39 5.34 21.29
CA PHE A 383 4.82 5.38 21.65
C PHE A 383 5.23 6.69 22.32
N ASN A 384 4.66 7.81 21.89
CA ASN A 384 5.01 9.13 22.42
C ASN A 384 4.49 9.30 23.85
N ALA A 385 3.24 8.90 24.11
CA ALA A 385 2.67 8.91 25.46
C ALA A 385 3.37 7.89 26.37
N TYR A 386 3.64 6.68 25.86
CA TYR A 386 4.38 5.64 26.57
C TYR A 386 5.78 6.09 27.00
N ASN A 387 6.57 6.65 26.07
CA ASN A 387 7.93 7.12 26.36
C ASN A 387 7.96 8.30 27.35
N LYS A 388 6.86 9.06 27.46
CA LYS A 388 6.69 10.13 28.46
C LYS A 388 6.23 9.63 29.83
N GLY A 389 5.92 8.34 29.96
CA GLY A 389 5.40 7.75 31.19
C GLY A 389 3.94 8.11 31.48
N ASP A 390 3.14 8.47 30.46
CA ASP A 390 1.71 8.75 30.62
C ASP A 390 0.97 7.47 31.05
N PRO A 391 0.35 7.38 32.24
CA PRO A 391 -0.33 6.16 32.67
C PRO A 391 -1.53 5.78 31.77
N ASP A 392 -2.09 6.74 31.02
CA ASP A 392 -3.29 6.57 30.20
C ASP A 392 -2.98 6.44 28.70
N TYR A 393 -1.73 6.08 28.33
CA TYR A 393 -1.38 5.82 26.94
C TYR A 393 -2.28 4.75 26.31
N LYS A 394 -2.67 4.96 25.04
CA LYS A 394 -3.47 4.02 24.26
C LYS A 394 -2.65 2.77 23.95
N SER A 395 -3.21 1.60 24.24
CA SER A 395 -2.53 0.30 24.20
C SER A 395 -3.54 -0.82 23.93
N THR A 396 -3.19 -1.73 23.04
CA THR A 396 -3.99 -2.93 22.77
C THR A 396 -4.19 -3.76 24.03
N THR A 397 -3.13 -4.00 24.80
CA THR A 397 -3.15 -4.85 25.99
C THR A 397 -4.09 -4.28 27.05
N LYS A 398 -4.00 -2.98 27.35
CA LYS A 398 -4.90 -2.31 28.32
C LYS A 398 -6.36 -2.37 27.89
N ASP A 399 -6.63 -2.12 26.61
CA ASP A 399 -7.98 -2.19 26.07
C ASP A 399 -8.52 -3.62 26.16
N VAL A 400 -7.73 -4.64 25.79
CA VAL A 400 -8.13 -6.05 25.89
C VAL A 400 -8.32 -6.48 27.35
N GLN A 401 -7.47 -6.06 28.29
CA GLN A 401 -7.67 -6.31 29.73
C GLN A 401 -9.03 -5.80 30.20
N LYS A 402 -9.41 -4.58 29.80
CA LYS A 402 -10.74 -4.02 30.11
C LYS A 402 -11.86 -4.86 29.48
N LEU A 403 -11.74 -5.22 28.21
CA LEU A 403 -12.75 -6.04 27.53
C LEU A 403 -12.89 -7.43 28.17
N LEU A 404 -11.79 -8.06 28.58
CA LEU A 404 -11.79 -9.33 29.31
C LEU A 404 -12.50 -9.20 30.66
N PHE A 405 -12.26 -8.11 31.39
CA PHE A 405 -12.97 -7.84 32.65
C PHE A 405 -14.48 -7.77 32.44
N GLU A 406 -14.94 -7.10 31.38
CA GLU A 406 -16.36 -7.02 31.07
C GLU A 406 -16.94 -8.39 30.63
N LEU A 407 -16.23 -9.14 29.77
CA LEU A 407 -16.65 -10.46 29.32
C LEU A 407 -16.74 -11.48 30.47
N LYS A 408 -15.85 -11.38 31.48
CA LYS A 408 -15.94 -12.19 32.71
C LYS A 408 -17.25 -11.91 33.46
N GLN A 409 -17.66 -10.64 33.57
CA GLN A 409 -18.93 -10.29 34.22
C GLN A 409 -20.15 -10.82 33.44
N GLU A 410 -20.01 -10.99 32.13
CA GLU A 410 -21.05 -11.59 31.28
C GLU A 410 -21.11 -13.12 31.36
N ASN A 411 -20.17 -13.74 32.08
CA ASN A 411 -20.03 -15.19 32.30
C ASN A 411 -19.90 -15.97 30.98
N ILE A 412 -18.91 -15.61 30.16
CA ILE A 412 -18.58 -16.37 28.95
C ILE A 412 -17.99 -17.74 29.28
N ASP A 413 -18.33 -18.74 28.47
CA ASP A 413 -17.84 -20.12 28.58
C ASP A 413 -16.55 -20.35 27.78
N GLY A 414 -16.28 -19.49 26.79
CA GLY A 414 -15.10 -19.56 25.93
C GLY A 414 -14.78 -18.20 25.31
N LEU A 415 -13.53 -18.03 24.91
CA LEU A 415 -13.01 -16.81 24.31
C LEU A 415 -12.43 -17.07 22.93
N ILE A 416 -12.75 -16.21 21.98
CA ILE A 416 -12.12 -16.12 20.67
C ILE A 416 -11.35 -14.80 20.59
N ILE A 417 -10.06 -14.86 20.29
CA ILE A 417 -9.28 -13.69 19.86
C ILE A 417 -9.25 -13.72 18.34
N ASP A 418 -9.88 -12.74 17.70
CA ASP A 418 -9.92 -12.62 16.25
C ASP A 418 -8.79 -11.70 15.76
N LEU A 419 -7.83 -12.31 15.05
CA LEU A 419 -6.68 -11.66 14.43
C LEU A 419 -6.72 -11.73 12.90
N ARG A 420 -7.88 -12.07 12.31
CA ARG A 420 -8.04 -12.01 10.86
C ARG A 420 -7.79 -10.58 10.38
N ASP A 421 -7.04 -10.46 9.30
CA ASP A 421 -6.71 -9.16 8.68
C ASP A 421 -5.88 -8.21 9.58
N ASN A 422 -5.35 -8.71 10.70
CA ASN A 422 -4.44 -7.98 11.58
C ASN A 422 -2.99 -8.16 11.12
N GLY A 423 -2.48 -7.16 10.39
CA GLY A 423 -1.09 -7.10 9.89
C GLY A 423 0.01 -6.91 10.95
N GLY A 424 -0.36 -6.89 12.25
CA GLY A 424 0.54 -6.78 13.38
C GLY A 424 0.56 -5.38 13.99
N GLY A 425 1.74 -4.95 14.46
CA GLY A 425 1.96 -3.67 15.12
C GLY A 425 3.10 -3.74 16.12
N SER A 426 2.91 -3.19 17.31
CA SER A 426 3.91 -3.12 18.37
C SER A 426 4.29 -4.51 18.90
N LEU A 427 5.60 -4.81 18.86
CA LEU A 427 6.17 -6.02 19.46
C LEU A 427 5.92 -6.09 20.98
N LYS A 428 5.95 -4.93 21.66
CA LYS A 428 5.67 -4.83 23.09
C LYS A 428 4.25 -5.28 23.40
N GLU A 429 3.29 -4.81 22.62
CA GLU A 429 1.88 -5.19 22.78
C GLU A 429 1.66 -6.68 22.49
N ALA A 430 2.37 -7.27 21.54
CA ALA A 430 2.32 -8.72 21.30
C ALA A 430 2.79 -9.52 22.53
N ASN A 431 3.88 -9.08 23.15
CA ASN A 431 4.45 -9.71 24.34
C ASN A 431 3.50 -9.61 25.54
N GLU A 432 3.03 -8.41 25.85
CA GLU A 432 2.17 -8.15 27.03
C GLU A 432 0.77 -8.76 26.86
N LEU A 433 0.19 -8.69 25.66
CA LEU A 433 -1.08 -9.34 25.37
C LEU A 433 -1.01 -10.86 25.56
N THR A 434 0.11 -11.48 25.16
CA THR A 434 0.34 -12.91 25.37
C THR A 434 0.37 -13.24 26.87
N GLY A 435 0.96 -12.35 27.66
CA GLY A 435 1.01 -12.39 29.13
C GLY A 435 -0.33 -12.61 29.81
N LEU A 436 -1.39 -11.95 29.32
CA LEU A 436 -2.75 -12.07 29.84
C LEU A 436 -3.32 -13.51 29.87
N PHE A 437 -2.71 -14.43 29.13
CA PHE A 437 -3.16 -15.81 28.98
C PHE A 437 -2.16 -16.85 29.51
N LEU A 438 -0.92 -16.47 29.84
CA LEU A 438 0.16 -17.38 30.23
C LEU A 438 0.64 -17.11 31.67
N LYS A 439 0.95 -18.17 32.43
CA LYS A 439 1.45 -18.03 33.81
C LYS A 439 2.79 -17.34 33.91
N SER A 440 3.74 -17.78 33.09
CA SER A 440 5.11 -17.31 33.06
C SER A 440 5.87 -17.96 31.90
N GLY A 441 6.98 -17.34 31.52
CA GLY A 441 7.88 -17.84 30.50
C GLY A 441 8.06 -16.83 29.37
N PRO A 442 8.98 -17.12 28.44
CA PRO A 442 9.22 -16.26 27.30
C PRO A 442 8.03 -16.30 26.33
N THR A 443 7.74 -15.20 25.65
CA THR A 443 6.70 -15.17 24.60
C THR A 443 7.33 -15.34 23.21
N VAL A 444 8.53 -14.77 23.03
CA VAL A 444 9.24 -14.71 21.74
C VAL A 444 10.74 -14.55 21.95
N GLN A 445 11.53 -15.02 20.98
CA GLN A 445 12.97 -14.77 20.89
C GLN A 445 13.27 -13.77 19.78
N ILE A 446 14.13 -12.79 20.04
CA ILE A 446 14.55 -11.76 19.09
C ILE A 446 16.05 -11.95 18.83
N LYS A 447 16.42 -12.21 17.57
CA LYS A 447 17.81 -12.31 17.12
C LYS A 447 18.16 -11.05 16.34
N THR A 448 19.04 -10.22 16.90
CA THR A 448 19.74 -9.18 16.16
C THR A 448 21.01 -9.78 15.52
N LYS A 449 21.80 -8.97 14.82
CA LYS A 449 23.12 -9.40 14.30
C LYS A 449 24.03 -10.01 15.37
N ASN A 450 24.02 -9.41 16.57
CA ASN A 450 25.02 -9.67 17.59
C ASN A 450 24.53 -10.54 18.74
N ARG A 451 23.22 -10.71 18.91
CA ARG A 451 22.66 -11.41 20.08
C ARG A 451 21.28 -12.00 19.82
N ILE A 452 20.96 -13.05 20.57
CA ILE A 452 19.60 -13.56 20.74
C ILE A 452 19.14 -13.17 22.15
N SER A 453 18.04 -12.44 22.24
CA SER A 453 17.34 -12.09 23.48
C SER A 453 15.97 -12.75 23.53
N ARG A 454 15.42 -12.93 24.73
CA ARG A 454 14.08 -13.46 24.96
C ARG A 454 13.24 -12.36 25.60
N LEU A 455 12.01 -12.21 25.14
CA LEU A 455 11.04 -11.33 25.79
C LEU A 455 10.18 -12.17 26.71
N TYR A 456 9.89 -11.59 27.87
CA TYR A 456 9.04 -12.15 28.91
C TYR A 456 7.93 -11.15 29.18
N ASP A 457 6.78 -11.63 29.60
CA ASP A 457 5.84 -10.75 30.28
C ASP A 457 6.37 -10.43 31.69
N GLU A 458 6.31 -9.17 32.07
CA GLU A 458 6.77 -8.68 33.37
C GLU A 458 5.64 -8.76 34.42
N ASP A 459 4.38 -8.86 33.97
CA ASP A 459 3.23 -9.04 34.85
C ASP A 459 2.88 -10.54 35.02
N PRO A 460 2.93 -11.11 36.23
CA PRO A 460 2.53 -12.50 36.44
C PRO A 460 1.01 -12.72 36.44
N SER A 461 0.20 -11.66 36.30
CA SER A 461 -1.26 -11.75 36.36
C SER A 461 -1.84 -12.41 35.11
N ILE A 462 -2.65 -13.46 35.32
CA ILE A 462 -3.42 -14.07 34.24
C ILE A 462 -4.82 -13.51 34.28
N GLU A 463 -5.20 -12.86 33.19
CA GLU A 463 -6.55 -12.36 33.05
C GLU A 463 -7.52 -13.48 32.66
N TYR A 464 -7.18 -14.39 31.74
CA TYR A 464 -8.14 -15.42 31.32
C TYR A 464 -7.55 -16.83 31.34
N ILE A 465 -8.21 -17.74 32.05
CA ILE A 465 -7.82 -19.16 32.19
C ILE A 465 -8.73 -20.14 31.44
N GLY A 466 -9.85 -19.67 30.88
CA GLY A 466 -10.83 -20.51 30.20
C GLY A 466 -10.40 -20.99 28.81
N PRO A 467 -11.26 -21.74 28.10
CA PRO A 467 -11.03 -22.20 26.73
C PRO A 467 -10.77 -21.03 25.77
N LEU A 468 -9.68 -21.11 25.01
CA LEU A 468 -9.22 -20.06 24.11
C LEU A 468 -9.07 -20.58 22.68
N ILE A 469 -9.64 -19.84 21.73
CA ILE A 469 -9.39 -19.96 20.30
C ILE A 469 -8.72 -18.68 19.81
N VAL A 470 -7.75 -18.82 18.91
CA VAL A 470 -7.19 -17.68 18.15
C VAL A 470 -7.50 -17.90 16.68
N LEU A 471 -8.22 -16.95 16.10
CA LEU A 471 -8.63 -16.99 14.70
C LEU A 471 -7.63 -16.20 13.86
N ILE A 472 -7.03 -16.85 12.86
CA ILE A 472 -6.04 -16.24 11.96
C ILE A 472 -6.41 -16.46 10.50
N ASN A 473 -5.92 -15.60 9.62
CA ASN A 473 -5.96 -15.81 8.18
C ASN A 473 -4.62 -15.42 7.55
N ARG A 474 -4.55 -15.50 6.21
CA ARG A 474 -3.33 -15.17 5.47
C ARG A 474 -2.84 -13.73 5.65
N MET A 475 -3.71 -12.82 6.11
CA MET A 475 -3.39 -11.42 6.37
C MET A 475 -2.95 -11.18 7.83
N SER A 476 -3.09 -12.17 8.72
CA SER A 476 -2.53 -12.12 10.07
C SER A 476 -1.00 -12.14 9.99
N ALA A 477 -0.31 -11.10 10.48
CA ALA A 477 1.14 -10.97 10.33
C ALA A 477 1.85 -10.47 11.59
N SER A 478 3.16 -10.70 11.68
CA SER A 478 4.06 -10.09 12.67
C SER A 478 3.59 -10.32 14.13
N ALA A 479 3.21 -9.27 14.86
CA ALA A 479 2.69 -9.36 16.23
C ALA A 479 1.55 -10.39 16.39
N SER A 480 0.66 -10.50 15.41
CA SER A 480 -0.41 -11.52 15.39
C SER A 480 0.15 -12.94 15.38
N GLU A 481 1.24 -13.15 14.64
CA GLU A 481 1.92 -14.44 14.52
C GLU A 481 2.76 -14.77 15.76
N ILE A 482 3.31 -13.75 16.42
CA ILE A 482 3.96 -13.90 17.73
C ILE A 482 2.94 -14.39 18.76
N PHE A 483 1.79 -13.71 18.86
CA PHE A 483 0.73 -14.08 19.79
C PHE A 483 0.20 -15.49 19.48
N ALA A 484 -0.24 -15.76 18.25
CA ALA A 484 -0.76 -17.06 17.85
C ALA A 484 0.27 -18.18 18.02
N GLY A 485 1.53 -17.93 17.64
CA GLY A 485 2.64 -18.86 17.80
C GLY A 485 2.93 -19.20 19.26
N ALA A 486 2.88 -18.20 20.16
CA ALA A 486 3.04 -18.42 21.60
C ALA A 486 1.87 -19.23 22.18
N ILE A 487 0.62 -18.85 21.90
CA ILE A 487 -0.56 -19.60 22.36
C ILE A 487 -0.51 -21.06 21.91
N LYS A 488 -0.07 -21.31 20.67
CA LYS A 488 0.12 -22.66 20.12
C LYS A 488 1.25 -23.42 20.83
N ASP A 489 2.43 -22.83 20.95
CA ASP A 489 3.62 -23.49 21.52
C ASP A 489 3.47 -23.85 23.00
N TYR A 490 2.70 -23.05 23.73
CA TYR A 490 2.36 -23.32 25.12
C TYR A 490 1.19 -24.30 25.26
N HIS A 491 0.51 -24.70 24.18
CA HIS A 491 -0.74 -25.45 24.22
C HIS A 491 -1.84 -24.73 25.05
N ARG A 492 -1.82 -23.39 25.05
CA ARG A 492 -2.76 -22.58 25.83
C ARG A 492 -4.13 -22.49 25.16
N GLY A 493 -4.17 -22.52 23.84
CA GLY A 493 -5.39 -22.40 23.05
C GLY A 493 -5.23 -23.05 21.68
N ILE A 494 -6.32 -23.05 20.90
CA ILE A 494 -6.38 -23.69 19.59
C ILE A 494 -6.35 -22.62 18.51
N ILE A 495 -5.46 -22.77 17.53
CA ILE A 495 -5.36 -21.86 16.38
C ILE A 495 -6.30 -22.36 15.28
N VAL A 496 -7.18 -21.50 14.80
CA VAL A 496 -8.19 -21.84 13.78
C VAL A 496 -8.05 -20.86 12.61
N GLY A 497 -8.31 -21.33 11.38
CA GLY A 497 -8.38 -20.48 10.20
C GLY A 497 -7.44 -20.92 9.09
N ALA A 498 -6.68 -20.00 8.50
CA ALA A 498 -5.72 -20.32 7.45
C ALA A 498 -4.30 -19.95 7.89
N ARG A 499 -3.28 -20.56 7.25
CA ARG A 499 -1.88 -20.22 7.45
C ARG A 499 -1.69 -18.71 7.40
N SER A 500 -1.01 -18.15 8.39
CA SER A 500 -0.74 -16.72 8.49
C SER A 500 0.25 -16.22 7.42
N PHE A 501 0.52 -14.92 7.43
CA PHE A 501 1.30 -14.23 6.40
C PHE A 501 2.73 -14.77 6.25
N GLY A 502 3.39 -15.09 7.36
CA GLY A 502 4.78 -15.55 7.39
C GLY A 502 5.81 -14.47 7.65
N LYS A 503 5.45 -13.38 8.32
CA LYS A 503 6.41 -12.33 8.63
C LYS A 503 7.18 -12.71 9.89
N GLY A 504 8.51 -12.77 9.81
CA GLY A 504 9.41 -13.18 10.90
C GLY A 504 10.48 -12.13 11.22
N THR A 505 10.27 -10.88 10.83
CA THR A 505 11.21 -9.76 10.99
C THR A 505 10.64 -8.66 11.88
N VAL A 506 11.53 -7.96 12.59
CA VAL A 506 11.22 -6.79 13.41
C VAL A 506 11.85 -5.57 12.76
N GLN A 507 11.06 -4.50 12.64
CA GLN A 507 11.52 -3.22 12.14
C GLN A 507 11.64 -2.19 13.27
N GLU A 508 12.68 -1.37 13.20
CA GLU A 508 12.89 -0.19 14.03
C GLU A 508 12.66 1.07 13.20
N LEU A 509 12.15 2.13 13.84
CA LEU A 509 12.05 3.45 13.24
C LEU A 509 13.20 4.32 13.72
N GLN A 510 14.01 4.77 12.78
CA GLN A 510 15.13 5.67 13.03
C GLN A 510 14.79 7.07 12.52
N PRO A 511 14.92 8.13 13.34
CA PRO A 511 14.78 9.50 12.87
C PRO A 511 15.77 9.80 11.75
N LEU A 512 15.30 10.46 10.69
CA LEU A 512 16.12 10.81 9.53
C LEU A 512 15.69 12.16 8.96
N GLY A 513 16.37 13.23 9.39
CA GLY A 513 15.98 14.59 9.01
C GLY A 513 14.56 14.90 9.49
N ASP A 514 13.69 15.25 8.55
CA ASP A 514 12.25 15.48 8.77
C ASP A 514 11.39 14.22 8.60
N GLY A 515 11.96 13.12 8.09
CA GLY A 515 11.31 11.82 7.94
C GLY A 515 11.84 10.77 8.93
N LYS A 516 11.54 9.50 8.62
CA LYS A 516 12.01 8.33 9.38
C LYS A 516 12.46 7.23 8.41
N LEU A 517 13.43 6.42 8.84
CA LEU A 517 13.79 5.19 8.17
C LEU A 517 13.24 4.01 8.97
N LYS A 518 12.36 3.23 8.38
CA LYS A 518 11.93 1.93 8.89
C LYS A 518 12.92 0.89 8.41
N ILE A 519 13.62 0.25 9.33
CA ILE A 519 14.72 -0.67 9.01
C ILE A 519 14.54 -2.00 9.73
N THR A 520 14.71 -3.11 9.03
CA THR A 520 14.72 -4.43 9.66
C THR A 520 15.97 -4.59 10.51
N SER A 521 15.79 -4.63 11.84
CA SER A 521 16.88 -4.70 12.82
C SER A 521 17.08 -6.11 13.39
N ALA A 522 16.05 -6.96 13.32
CA ALA A 522 16.07 -8.30 13.90
C ALA A 522 15.14 -9.28 13.19
N LYS A 523 15.36 -10.58 13.44
CA LYS A 523 14.38 -11.64 13.22
C LYS A 523 13.77 -12.09 14.54
N PHE A 524 12.52 -12.52 14.51
CA PHE A 524 11.90 -13.15 15.67
C PHE A 524 11.64 -14.65 15.44
N TYR A 525 11.64 -15.39 16.55
CA TYR A 525 11.48 -16.83 16.60
C TYR A 525 10.54 -17.17 17.74
N ARG A 526 9.74 -18.20 17.51
CA ARG A 526 8.85 -18.77 18.52
C ARG A 526 9.66 -19.39 19.66
N VAL A 527 9.01 -19.68 20.78
CA VAL A 527 9.67 -20.32 21.93
C VAL A 527 10.13 -21.75 21.61
N SER A 528 9.48 -22.40 20.65
CA SER A 528 9.93 -23.65 20.02
C SER A 528 11.27 -23.55 19.28
N GLY A 529 11.74 -22.33 18.96
CA GLY A 529 12.94 -22.08 18.15
C GLY A 529 12.65 -21.89 16.65
N GLN A 530 11.45 -22.23 16.19
CA GLN A 530 11.05 -22.06 14.79
C GLN A 530 10.78 -20.59 14.47
N SER A 531 11.21 -20.12 13.30
CA SER A 531 10.79 -18.81 12.77
C SER A 531 9.44 -18.91 12.06
N THR A 532 8.69 -17.81 12.06
CA THR A 532 7.53 -17.60 11.19
C THR A 532 7.93 -17.10 9.80
N GLN A 533 9.18 -16.68 9.57
CA GLN A 533 9.61 -16.10 8.29
C GLN A 533 9.29 -17.03 7.10
N ASN A 534 8.55 -16.57 6.10
CA ASN A 534 8.02 -17.33 4.94
C ASN A 534 7.02 -18.45 5.28
N HIS A 535 6.96 -18.92 6.53
CA HIS A 535 6.17 -20.09 6.95
C HIS A 535 4.88 -19.74 7.69
N GLY A 536 4.88 -18.68 8.47
CA GLY A 536 3.78 -18.28 9.33
C GLY A 536 3.50 -19.28 10.45
N VAL A 537 2.31 -19.17 11.01
CA VAL A 537 1.70 -20.06 11.98
C VAL A 537 0.66 -20.89 11.24
N GLU A 538 0.88 -22.20 11.22
CA GLU A 538 -0.11 -23.14 10.71
C GLU A 538 -1.24 -23.31 11.74
N PRO A 539 -2.51 -23.22 11.36
CA PRO A 539 -3.63 -23.45 12.26
C PRO A 539 -3.70 -24.93 12.70
N ASP A 540 -4.26 -25.19 13.87
CA ASP A 540 -4.59 -26.55 14.33
C ASP A 540 -5.85 -27.08 13.60
N LEU A 541 -6.78 -26.19 13.26
CA LEU A 541 -7.96 -26.47 12.45
C LEU A 541 -7.99 -25.57 11.22
N GLN A 542 -7.77 -26.17 10.05
CA GLN A 542 -7.68 -25.44 8.80
C GLN A 542 -9.06 -25.18 8.19
N TYR A 543 -9.35 -23.90 7.97
CA TYR A 543 -10.50 -23.39 7.24
C TYR A 543 -10.12 -23.15 5.77
N PRO A 544 -11.07 -23.19 4.81
CA PRO A 544 -10.76 -22.92 3.42
C PRO A 544 -10.02 -21.60 3.21
N GLN A 545 -8.88 -21.68 2.54
CA GLN A 545 -8.00 -20.55 2.31
C GLN A 545 -8.49 -19.71 1.12
N LEU A 546 -8.73 -18.42 1.36
CA LEU A 546 -9.21 -17.48 0.34
C LEU A 546 -8.11 -16.95 -0.57
N TYR A 547 -6.89 -16.84 -0.05
CA TYR A 547 -5.75 -16.23 -0.73
C TYR A 547 -4.74 -17.30 -1.13
N LYS A 548 -4.25 -17.31 -2.38
CA LYS A 548 -3.19 -18.22 -2.81
C LYS A 548 -1.88 -17.90 -2.07
N ILE A 549 -1.13 -18.94 -1.69
CA ILE A 549 0.14 -18.80 -0.95
C ILE A 549 1.20 -18.13 -1.83
N GLU A 550 1.14 -18.40 -3.13
CA GLU A 550 2.05 -17.92 -4.17
C GLU A 550 1.86 -16.43 -4.46
N ASP A 551 0.64 -15.92 -4.27
CA ASP A 551 0.29 -14.53 -4.58
C ASP A 551 0.34 -13.64 -3.33
N THR A 552 0.02 -14.19 -2.16
CA THR A 552 -0.14 -13.44 -0.92
C THR A 552 0.69 -14.05 0.20
N GLY A 553 1.49 -13.25 0.89
CA GLY A 553 2.27 -13.61 2.08
C GLY A 553 3.75 -13.24 1.96
N GLU A 554 4.52 -13.46 3.02
CA GLU A 554 5.94 -13.11 3.04
C GLU A 554 6.73 -13.87 1.94
N SER A 555 6.35 -15.13 1.71
CA SER A 555 6.98 -16.00 0.72
C SER A 555 6.81 -15.55 -0.73
N SER A 556 5.85 -14.65 -1.01
CA SER A 556 5.63 -14.09 -2.35
C SER A 556 6.33 -12.74 -2.56
N LEU A 557 6.93 -12.16 -1.51
CA LEU A 557 7.62 -10.87 -1.61
C LEU A 557 9.05 -11.03 -2.12
N ASP A 558 9.39 -10.23 -3.12
CA ASP A 558 10.76 -10.12 -3.64
C ASP A 558 11.71 -9.69 -2.51
N GLY A 559 12.84 -10.41 -2.36
CA GLY A 559 13.87 -10.07 -1.37
C GLY A 559 13.54 -10.41 0.09
N ALA A 560 12.45 -11.14 0.36
CA ALA A 560 12.15 -11.65 1.70
C ALA A 560 13.31 -12.48 2.28
N LEU A 561 13.58 -12.30 3.58
CA LEU A 561 14.66 -13.04 4.24
C LEU A 561 14.34 -14.55 4.28
N PRO A 562 15.36 -15.43 4.23
CA PRO A 562 15.13 -16.87 4.27
C PRO A 562 14.60 -17.33 5.63
N TRP A 563 13.92 -18.48 5.65
CA TRP A 563 13.56 -19.16 6.88
C TRP A 563 14.80 -19.79 7.53
N ASP A 564 14.87 -19.74 8.86
CA ASP A 564 15.85 -20.43 9.68
C ASP A 564 15.24 -20.71 11.07
N GLN A 565 16.02 -21.33 11.95
CA GLN A 565 15.59 -21.67 13.31
C GLN A 565 16.71 -21.38 14.32
N THR A 566 16.31 -21.17 15.57
CA THR A 566 17.21 -21.05 16.73
C THR A 566 17.03 -22.24 17.67
N MET A 567 17.84 -22.29 18.72
CA MET A 567 17.62 -23.25 19.80
C MET A 567 16.25 -22.99 20.46
N LYS A 568 15.55 -24.08 20.76
CA LYS A 568 14.34 -24.04 21.59
C LYS A 568 14.65 -23.41 22.94
N THR A 569 13.74 -22.59 23.45
CA THR A 569 13.85 -22.04 24.81
C THR A 569 13.21 -23.00 25.81
N ASN A 570 13.72 -23.02 27.04
CA ASN A 570 13.08 -23.73 28.14
C ASN A 570 11.83 -22.97 28.60
N TYR A 571 10.67 -23.62 28.52
CA TYR A 571 9.39 -23.12 29.01
C TYR A 571 8.51 -24.29 29.45
N ASN A 572 7.56 -24.03 30.35
CA ASN A 572 6.59 -25.01 30.82
C ASN A 572 5.29 -24.86 30.03
N SER A 573 5.01 -25.81 29.13
CA SER A 573 3.75 -25.82 28.38
C SER A 573 2.60 -26.36 29.23
N TYR A 574 1.38 -26.01 28.85
CA TYR A 574 0.17 -26.69 29.29
C TYR A 574 0.12 -28.12 28.71
N PRO A 575 -0.77 -28.99 29.24
CA PRO A 575 -0.98 -30.32 28.69
C PRO A 575 -1.26 -30.26 27.17
N PRO A 576 -0.69 -31.18 26.37
CA PRO A 576 -0.93 -31.21 24.93
C PRO A 576 -2.41 -31.32 24.57
N LEU A 577 -2.81 -30.63 23.51
CA LEU A 577 -4.20 -30.57 23.04
C LEU A 577 -4.51 -31.59 21.93
N ASP A 578 -3.59 -32.50 21.61
CA ASP A 578 -3.69 -33.41 20.45
C ASP A 578 -5.00 -34.21 20.40
N ALA A 579 -5.41 -34.78 21.54
CA ALA A 579 -6.65 -35.55 21.65
C ALA A 579 -7.90 -34.68 21.42
N ILE A 580 -7.85 -33.42 21.87
CA ILE A 580 -8.94 -32.46 21.67
C ILE A 580 -8.98 -32.03 20.21
N ASN A 581 -7.83 -31.69 19.62
CA ASN A 581 -7.70 -31.26 18.23
C ASN A 581 -8.22 -32.33 17.27
N LYS A 582 -7.87 -33.60 17.48
CA LYS A 582 -8.40 -34.72 16.68
C LYS A 582 -9.92 -34.77 16.71
N LYS A 583 -10.52 -34.72 17.91
CA LYS A 583 -11.99 -34.75 18.07
C LYS A 583 -12.67 -33.52 17.47
N LEU A 584 -12.04 -32.35 17.54
CA LEU A 584 -12.56 -31.14 16.92
C LEU A 584 -12.52 -31.20 15.40
N LEU A 585 -11.43 -31.76 14.84
CA LEU A 585 -11.27 -31.94 13.40
C LEU A 585 -12.34 -32.88 12.85
N GLU A 586 -12.53 -34.06 13.45
CA GLU A 586 -13.58 -35.02 13.07
C GLU A 586 -14.96 -34.34 13.05
N ARG A 587 -15.30 -33.62 14.13
CA ARG A 587 -16.58 -32.90 14.22
C ARG A 587 -16.69 -31.74 13.24
N TYR A 588 -15.58 -31.06 12.94
CA TYR A 588 -15.55 -29.97 11.97
C TYR A 588 -15.80 -30.49 10.56
N GLU A 589 -15.16 -31.58 10.17
CA GLU A 589 -15.34 -32.22 8.85
C GLU A 589 -16.79 -32.68 8.64
N GLU A 590 -17.38 -33.32 9.64
CA GLU A 590 -18.80 -33.73 9.61
C GLU A 590 -19.76 -32.55 9.40
N ARG A 591 -19.52 -31.43 10.10
CA ARG A 591 -20.33 -30.20 9.93
C ARG A 591 -20.10 -29.55 8.56
N SER A 592 -18.84 -29.50 8.16
CA SER A 592 -18.38 -28.86 6.92
C SER A 592 -19.01 -29.45 5.66
N LEU A 593 -19.28 -30.75 5.64
CA LEU A 593 -19.95 -31.42 4.52
C LEU A 593 -21.41 -30.97 4.35
N LYS A 594 -22.08 -30.63 5.45
CA LYS A 594 -23.50 -30.27 5.49
C LYS A 594 -23.74 -28.76 5.46
N ASP A 595 -22.70 -27.95 5.63
CA ASP A 595 -22.81 -26.50 5.69
C ASP A 595 -22.89 -25.88 4.28
N PRO A 596 -24.02 -25.26 3.89
CA PRO A 596 -24.18 -24.69 2.57
C PRO A 596 -23.22 -23.52 2.31
N GLY A 597 -22.90 -22.72 3.34
CA GLY A 597 -22.01 -21.57 3.23
C GLY A 597 -20.57 -21.99 2.94
N LEU A 598 -20.10 -23.07 3.57
CA LEU A 598 -18.78 -23.62 3.35
C LEU A 598 -18.66 -24.29 1.98
N ASN A 599 -19.70 -25.01 1.54
CA ASN A 599 -19.73 -25.60 0.20
C ASN A 599 -19.71 -24.52 -0.88
N TYR A 600 -20.49 -23.44 -0.72
CA TYR A 600 -20.43 -22.26 -1.57
C TYR A 600 -19.03 -21.63 -1.59
N LEU A 601 -18.42 -21.45 -0.41
CA LEU A 601 -17.08 -20.88 -0.27
C LEU A 601 -16.03 -21.69 -1.02
N LYS A 602 -16.04 -23.03 -0.87
CA LYS A 602 -15.13 -23.93 -1.59
C LYS A 602 -15.29 -23.80 -3.09
N LYS A 603 -16.53 -23.76 -3.59
CA LYS A 603 -16.78 -23.61 -5.04
C LYS A 603 -16.32 -22.25 -5.55
N ARG A 604 -16.51 -21.18 -4.76
CA ARG A 604 -16.02 -19.84 -5.09
C ARG A 604 -14.49 -19.80 -5.19
N ILE A 605 -13.79 -20.47 -4.27
CA ILE A 605 -12.31 -20.59 -4.30
C ILE A 605 -11.86 -21.33 -5.57
N GLU A 606 -12.53 -22.43 -5.94
CA GLU A 606 -12.24 -23.19 -7.15
C GLU A 606 -12.36 -22.32 -8.43
N ILE A 607 -13.46 -21.59 -8.57
CA ILE A 607 -13.69 -20.68 -9.70
C ILE A 607 -12.66 -19.54 -9.70
N GLY A 608 -12.38 -18.94 -8.54
CA GLY A 608 -11.35 -17.90 -8.42
C GLY A 608 -9.96 -18.40 -8.85
N ASN A 609 -9.62 -19.63 -8.51
CA ASN A 609 -8.35 -20.23 -8.92
C ASN A 609 -8.26 -20.42 -10.44
N GLU A 610 -9.35 -20.83 -11.09
CA GLU A 610 -9.47 -20.96 -12.54
C GLU A 610 -9.32 -19.59 -13.23
N LEU A 611 -10.03 -18.56 -12.74
CA LEU A 611 -9.96 -17.21 -13.30
C LEU A 611 -8.56 -16.59 -13.17
N ASN A 612 -7.89 -16.79 -12.03
CA ASN A 612 -6.54 -16.28 -11.80
C ASN A 612 -5.45 -17.00 -12.62
N SER A 613 -5.76 -18.12 -13.29
CA SER A 613 -4.81 -18.81 -14.17
C SER A 613 -4.75 -18.24 -15.59
N LYS A 614 -5.62 -17.26 -15.90
CA LYS A 614 -5.65 -16.62 -17.21
C LYS A 614 -4.44 -15.71 -17.40
N ALA A 615 -3.69 -15.95 -18.48
CA ALA A 615 -2.55 -15.13 -18.86
C ALA A 615 -2.94 -13.84 -19.60
N ALA A 616 -4.18 -13.76 -20.10
CA ALA A 616 -4.69 -12.64 -20.86
C ALA A 616 -6.18 -12.38 -20.60
N LEU A 617 -6.59 -11.12 -20.77
CA LEU A 617 -7.98 -10.67 -20.73
C LEU A 617 -8.50 -10.45 -22.14
N SER A 618 -9.70 -10.96 -22.44
CA SER A 618 -10.38 -10.71 -23.72
C SER A 618 -10.81 -9.24 -23.84
N LEU A 619 -10.70 -8.69 -25.04
CA LEU A 619 -11.26 -7.41 -25.44
C LEU A 619 -12.45 -7.57 -26.40
N ASN A 620 -12.96 -8.80 -26.52
CA ASN A 620 -14.27 -9.07 -27.10
C ASN A 620 -15.34 -8.85 -26.01
N LEU A 621 -16.37 -8.08 -26.33
CA LEU A 621 -17.44 -7.75 -25.37
C LEU A 621 -18.48 -8.87 -25.21
N ALA A 622 -18.64 -9.74 -26.22
CA ALA A 622 -19.53 -10.90 -26.17
C ALA A 622 -18.85 -12.06 -25.42
#